data_AF-A0A0P6VJR2-F1
#
_entry.id   AF-A0A0P6VJR2-F1
#
_cell.length_a   1.000
_cell.length_b   1.000
_cell.length_c   1.000
_cell.angle_alpha   90.00
_cell.angle_beta   90.00
_cell.angle_gamma   90.00
#
_symmetry.space_group_name_H-M   'P 1'
#
loop_
_entity.id
_entity.type
_entity.pdbx_description
1 polymer ?
#
loop_
_entity_poly.entity_id
_entity_poly.type
_entity_poly.pdbx_seq_one_letter_code
_entity_poly.pdbx_strand_id
1 'polypeptide(L)'
;MSPDPASAPSVQPPSAVRGTPDPAAGREPPGPRWGTRLTLAAFAIAAAVFIAGPIVWIQWNARDFCPAEIKAKGRSAGTDWEVARSDCGGEIGVVWQVRIIPTKGVSNLAFEARGGGPEPVGYEQKGFEGKVLLAAAPPGETERSVGIRLDERGRPVAPVRFSGGKRVD
;
A
#
# COMPACT_ATOMS: atom_id res chain seq x y z
N MET A 1 64.60 -8.12 56.69
CA MET A 1 64.90 -9.56 56.56
C MET A 1 64.28 -10.01 55.25
N SER A 2 65.11 -10.09 54.21
CA SER A 2 64.69 -10.41 52.84
C SER A 2 65.05 -11.88 52.56
N PRO A 3 64.10 -12.73 52.14
CA PRO A 3 64.40 -14.10 51.74
C PRO A 3 64.86 -14.19 50.27
N ASP A 4 65.74 -15.16 50.04
CA ASP A 4 66.48 -15.49 48.82
C ASP A 4 65.63 -15.83 47.57
N PRO A 5 66.18 -15.59 46.35
CA PRO A 5 65.60 -16.01 45.08
C PRO A 5 65.86 -17.51 44.82
N ALA A 6 64.80 -18.32 44.82
CA ALA A 6 64.86 -19.72 44.45
C ALA A 6 64.88 -19.92 42.92
N SER A 7 65.96 -20.56 42.47
CA SER A 7 66.27 -21.13 41.17
C SER A 7 65.09 -21.78 40.42
N ALA A 8 64.88 -21.38 39.17
CA ALA A 8 63.97 -22.02 38.23
C ALA A 8 64.65 -23.24 37.54
N PRO A 9 64.00 -24.42 37.49
CA PRO A 9 64.49 -25.54 36.69
C PRO A 9 64.19 -25.34 35.20
N SER A 10 65.26 -25.40 34.38
CA SER A 10 65.19 -25.42 32.91
C SER A 10 64.50 -26.69 32.42
N VAL A 11 63.32 -26.56 31.84
CA VAL A 11 62.60 -27.62 31.14
C VAL A 11 63.06 -27.64 29.69
N GLN A 12 63.71 -28.72 29.26
CA GLN A 12 64.00 -28.98 27.84
C GLN A 12 62.69 -29.24 27.07
N PRO A 13 62.50 -28.63 25.89
CA PRO A 13 61.36 -28.95 25.05
C PRO A 13 61.54 -30.32 24.38
N PRO A 14 60.48 -31.14 24.27
CA PRO A 14 60.52 -32.39 23.52
C PRO A 14 60.70 -32.13 22.02
N SER A 15 61.58 -32.94 21.42
CA SER A 15 61.87 -33.00 19.99
C SER A 15 60.60 -33.06 19.14
N ALA A 16 60.50 -32.14 18.18
CA ALA A 16 59.45 -32.11 17.19
C ALA A 16 59.47 -33.39 16.33
N VAL A 17 58.46 -34.25 16.53
CA VAL A 17 58.14 -35.36 15.63
C VAL A 17 57.69 -34.75 14.30
N ARG A 18 58.49 -34.93 13.24
CA ARG A 18 58.08 -34.62 11.86
C ARG A 18 56.93 -35.54 11.48
N GLY A 19 55.71 -35.06 11.65
CA GLY A 19 54.52 -35.67 11.06
C GLY A 19 54.63 -35.63 9.54
N THR A 20 54.40 -36.78 8.92
CA THR A 20 54.18 -36.92 7.47
C THR A 20 53.05 -35.99 7.02
N PRO A 21 53.20 -35.27 5.90
CA PRO A 21 52.15 -34.41 5.37
C PRO A 21 50.91 -35.26 5.01
N ASP A 22 49.78 -34.86 5.58
CA ASP A 22 48.46 -35.43 5.30
C ASP A 22 48.05 -35.09 3.86
N PRO A 23 47.88 -36.07 2.96
CA PRO A 23 47.51 -35.81 1.57
C PRO A 23 46.07 -35.28 1.39
N ALA A 24 45.31 -35.10 2.47
CA ALA A 24 43.95 -34.57 2.42
C ALA A 24 43.85 -33.04 2.39
N ALA A 25 44.94 -32.28 2.60
CA ALA A 25 44.93 -30.83 2.78
C ALA A 25 44.70 -29.98 1.51
N GLY A 26 44.07 -30.53 0.47
CA GLY A 26 43.89 -29.86 -0.83
C GLY A 26 42.51 -30.00 -1.48
N ARG A 27 41.52 -30.59 -0.81
CA ARG A 27 40.16 -30.63 -1.37
C ARG A 27 39.40 -29.40 -0.94
N GLU A 28 39.42 -28.37 -1.79
CA GLU A 28 38.45 -27.28 -1.71
C GLU A 28 37.03 -27.87 -1.65
N PRO A 29 36.17 -27.39 -0.74
CA PRO A 29 34.79 -27.87 -0.69
C PRO A 29 34.13 -27.63 -2.06
N PRO A 30 33.40 -28.60 -2.60
CA PRO A 30 32.74 -28.44 -3.89
C PRO A 30 31.85 -27.19 -3.83
N GLY A 31 32.16 -26.21 -4.68
CA GLY A 31 31.39 -24.98 -4.75
C GLY A 31 29.89 -25.26 -4.90
N PRO A 32 29.02 -24.40 -4.36
CA PRO A 32 27.59 -24.65 -4.33
C PRO A 32 27.07 -24.91 -5.74
N ARG A 33 26.58 -26.14 -5.94
CA ARG A 33 26.00 -26.59 -7.21
C ARG A 33 24.89 -25.63 -7.61
N TRP A 34 24.80 -25.31 -8.90
CA TRP A 34 23.83 -24.35 -9.43
C TRP A 34 22.39 -24.61 -8.98
N GLY A 35 22.00 -25.88 -8.81
CA GLY A 35 20.70 -26.27 -8.27
C GLY A 35 20.43 -25.73 -6.86
N THR A 36 21.42 -25.71 -5.97
CA THR A 36 21.28 -25.21 -4.60
C THR A 36 21.04 -23.70 -4.57
N ARG A 37 21.64 -22.95 -5.49
CA ARG A 37 21.44 -21.49 -5.61
C ARG A 37 20.03 -21.15 -6.10
N LEU A 38 19.50 -21.91 -7.05
CA LEU A 38 18.13 -21.76 -7.55
C LEU A 38 17.10 -22.07 -6.46
N THR A 39 17.31 -23.14 -5.69
CA THR A 39 16.40 -23.49 -4.57
C THR A 39 16.41 -22.42 -3.48
N LEU A 40 17.58 -21.89 -3.11
CA LEU A 40 17.69 -20.80 -2.14
C LEU A 40 17.00 -19.52 -2.65
N ALA A 41 17.18 -19.16 -3.92
CA ALA A 41 16.51 -18.01 -4.52
C ALA A 41 14.99 -18.17 -4.53
N ALA A 42 14.48 -19.36 -4.91
CA ALA A 42 13.05 -19.65 -4.88
C ALA A 42 12.48 -19.55 -3.46
N PHE A 43 13.20 -20.06 -2.45
CA PHE A 43 12.78 -19.98 -1.06
C PHE A 43 12.78 -18.54 -0.54
N ALA A 44 13.78 -17.74 -0.91
CA ALA A 44 13.85 -16.33 -0.55
C ALA A 44 12.70 -15.53 -1.16
N ILE A 45 12.35 -15.78 -2.44
CA ILE A 45 11.21 -15.16 -3.09
C ILE A 45 9.89 -15.59 -2.42
N ALA A 46 9.71 -16.89 -2.17
CA ALA A 46 8.52 -17.40 -1.51
C ALA A 46 8.34 -16.78 -0.11
N ALA A 47 9.43 -16.69 0.68
CA ALA A 47 9.42 -16.04 1.99
C ALA A 47 9.09 -14.54 1.88
N ALA A 48 9.66 -13.83 0.89
CA ALA A 48 9.35 -12.43 0.64
C ALA A 48 7.86 -12.25 0.29
N VAL A 49 7.30 -13.11 -0.55
CA VAL A 49 5.86 -13.09 -0.88
C VAL A 49 5.00 -13.41 0.34
N PHE A 50 5.39 -14.34 1.20
CA PHE A 50 4.61 -14.68 2.40
C PHE A 50 4.61 -13.55 3.44
N ILE A 51 5.73 -12.82 3.57
CA ILE A 51 5.85 -11.71 4.52
C ILE A 51 5.22 -10.43 3.98
N ALA A 52 5.56 -10.04 2.74
CA ALA A 52 5.11 -8.78 2.15
C ALA A 52 3.75 -8.90 1.47
N GLY A 53 3.37 -10.09 1.00
CA GLY A 53 2.13 -10.34 0.28
C GLY A 53 0.89 -9.91 1.05
N PRO A 54 0.70 -10.31 2.32
CA PRO A 54 -0.45 -9.87 3.11
C PRO A 54 -0.49 -8.35 3.30
N ILE A 55 0.65 -7.68 3.48
CA ILE A 55 0.72 -6.23 3.66
C ILE A 55 0.34 -5.51 2.37
N VAL A 56 0.92 -5.91 1.24
CA VAL A 56 0.60 -5.35 -0.08
C VAL A 56 -0.85 -5.64 -0.43
N TRP A 57 -1.35 -6.84 -0.14
CA TRP A 57 -2.75 -7.22 -0.35
C TRP A 57 -3.71 -6.38 0.49
N ILE A 58 -3.43 -6.18 1.78
CA ILE A 58 -4.25 -5.32 2.64
C ILE A 58 -4.17 -3.88 2.16
N GLN A 59 -3.01 -3.35 1.78
CA GLN A 59 -2.91 -1.97 1.30
C GLN A 59 -3.62 -1.74 -0.04
N TRP A 60 -3.56 -2.72 -0.96
CA TRP A 60 -4.30 -2.66 -2.22
C TRP A 60 -5.81 -2.78 -2.01
N ASN A 61 -6.23 -3.75 -1.18
CA ASN A 61 -7.64 -4.05 -1.00
C ASN A 61 -8.32 -3.23 0.11
N ALA A 62 -7.57 -2.52 0.97
CA ALA A 62 -8.16 -1.62 1.97
C ALA A 62 -9.03 -0.55 1.29
N ARG A 63 -8.72 -0.17 0.05
CA ARG A 63 -9.56 0.72 -0.74
C ARG A 63 -10.96 0.16 -1.03
N ASP A 64 -11.10 -1.16 -1.09
CA ASP A 64 -12.36 -1.85 -1.41
C ASP A 64 -13.03 -2.50 -0.18
N PHE A 65 -12.31 -2.69 0.94
CA PHE A 65 -12.83 -3.31 2.17
C PHE A 65 -13.23 -2.34 3.28
N CYS A 66 -13.07 -1.02 3.12
CA CYS A 66 -13.64 -0.10 4.10
C CYS A 66 -15.17 -0.24 4.07
N PRO A 67 -15.83 -0.52 5.22
CA PRO A 67 -17.28 -0.58 5.28
C PRO A 67 -17.86 0.74 4.73
N ALA A 68 -18.63 0.63 3.66
CA ALA A 68 -19.27 1.76 3.02
C ALA A 68 -20.72 1.89 3.52
N GLU A 69 -21.05 3.05 4.04
CA GLU A 69 -22.41 3.41 4.43
C GLU A 69 -22.97 4.40 3.41
N ILE A 70 -24.10 4.05 2.78
CA ILE A 70 -24.79 4.96 1.86
C ILE A 70 -25.48 6.04 2.69
N LYS A 71 -25.03 7.29 2.55
CA LYS A 71 -25.55 8.45 3.29
C LYS A 71 -26.68 9.14 2.56
N ALA A 72 -26.63 9.17 1.23
CA ALA A 72 -27.69 9.74 0.40
C ALA A 72 -27.81 8.97 -0.92
N LYS A 73 -29.01 9.01 -1.49
CA LYS A 73 -29.30 8.49 -2.83
C LYS A 73 -30.33 9.38 -3.48
N GLY A 74 -30.32 9.43 -4.81
CA GLY A 74 -31.29 10.18 -5.57
C GLY A 74 -31.26 9.84 -7.04
N ARG A 75 -32.03 10.60 -7.81
CA ARG A 75 -32.09 10.49 -9.26
C ARG A 75 -31.96 11.88 -9.86
N SER A 76 -31.09 12.04 -10.86
CA SER A 76 -30.93 13.29 -11.60
C SER A 76 -30.83 13.00 -13.10
N ALA A 77 -31.60 13.72 -13.91
CA ALA A 77 -31.68 13.52 -15.36
C ALA A 77 -31.89 12.04 -15.80
N GLY A 78 -32.66 11.27 -15.02
CA GLY A 78 -32.92 9.85 -15.29
C GLY A 78 -31.81 8.89 -14.85
N THR A 79 -30.73 9.38 -14.26
CA THR A 79 -29.62 8.59 -13.74
C THR A 79 -29.65 8.54 -12.22
N ASP A 80 -29.51 7.34 -11.66
CA ASP A 80 -29.45 7.16 -10.21
C ASP A 80 -28.07 7.56 -9.70
N TRP A 81 -28.00 8.07 -8.47
CA TRP A 81 -26.74 8.42 -7.84
C TRP A 81 -26.77 8.09 -6.35
N GLU A 82 -25.58 7.83 -5.81
CA GLU A 82 -25.39 7.49 -4.40
C GLU A 82 -24.17 8.23 -3.84
N VAL A 83 -24.32 8.69 -2.60
CA VAL A 83 -23.23 9.19 -1.75
C VAL A 83 -22.92 8.10 -0.73
N ALA A 84 -21.68 7.65 -0.72
CA ALA A 84 -21.16 6.69 0.24
C ALA A 84 -20.10 7.34 1.13
N ARG A 85 -20.13 6.98 2.42
CA ARG A 85 -19.08 7.28 3.40
C ARG A 85 -18.43 5.99 3.83
N SER A 86 -17.11 5.94 3.77
CA SER A 86 -16.32 4.81 4.23
C SER A 86 -15.34 5.27 5.32
N ASP A 87 -15.38 4.59 6.46
CA ASP A 87 -14.43 4.82 7.56
C ASP A 87 -13.28 3.82 7.44
N CYS A 88 -12.16 4.26 6.85
CA CYS A 88 -11.03 3.39 6.55
C CYS A 88 -10.02 3.24 7.70
N GLY A 89 -10.15 4.02 8.77
CA GLY A 89 -9.20 4.03 9.88
C GLY A 89 -7.78 4.47 9.48
N GLY A 90 -6.87 4.47 10.46
CA GLY A 90 -5.45 4.79 10.26
C GLY A 90 -5.19 6.15 9.58
N GLU A 91 -4.21 6.18 8.67
CA GLU A 91 -3.80 7.38 7.93
C GLU A 91 -4.75 7.76 6.77
N ILE A 92 -5.60 6.81 6.32
CA ILE A 92 -6.54 7.03 5.19
C ILE A 92 -7.74 7.86 5.66
N GLY A 93 -8.18 7.65 6.89
CA GLY A 93 -9.28 8.39 7.51
C GLY A 93 -10.64 8.11 6.86
N VAL A 94 -11.47 9.15 6.77
CA VAL A 94 -12.79 9.08 6.13
C VAL A 94 -12.66 9.28 4.63
N VAL A 95 -13.35 8.43 3.86
CA VAL A 95 -13.47 8.52 2.42
C VAL A 95 -14.93 8.76 2.04
N TRP A 96 -15.17 9.83 1.30
CA TRP A 96 -16.47 10.13 0.69
C TRP A 96 -16.42 9.80 -0.79
N GLN A 97 -17.48 9.17 -1.32
CA GLN A 97 -17.60 8.86 -2.73
C GLN A 97 -18.98 9.25 -3.25
N VAL A 98 -19.03 9.82 -4.46
CA VAL A 98 -20.27 9.94 -5.22
C VAL A 98 -20.17 9.03 -6.43
N ARG A 99 -21.16 8.16 -6.58
CA ARG A 99 -21.26 7.23 -7.70
C ARG A 99 -22.50 7.54 -8.52
N ILE A 100 -22.32 7.53 -9.85
CA ILE A 100 -23.39 7.66 -10.83
C ILE A 100 -23.70 6.27 -11.35
N ILE A 101 -24.96 5.86 -11.18
CA ILE A 101 -25.47 4.53 -11.47
C ILE A 101 -26.39 4.64 -12.69
N PRO A 102 -25.89 4.40 -13.91
CA PRO A 102 -26.72 4.39 -15.09
C PRO A 102 -27.74 3.25 -15.00
N THR A 103 -28.94 3.46 -15.56
CA THR A 103 -30.04 2.47 -15.55
C THR A 103 -29.62 1.13 -16.18
N LYS A 104 -28.65 1.17 -17.09
CA LYS A 104 -28.00 0.02 -17.69
C LYS A 104 -26.49 0.27 -17.68
N GLY A 105 -25.75 -0.47 -16.85
CA GLY A 105 -24.29 -0.39 -16.84
C GLY A 105 -23.67 -0.56 -15.47
N VAL A 106 -22.39 -0.24 -15.40
CA VAL A 106 -21.59 -0.29 -14.17
C VAL A 106 -21.65 1.06 -13.47
N SER A 107 -21.72 1.05 -12.14
CA SER A 107 -21.60 2.24 -11.29
C SER A 107 -20.27 2.95 -11.52
N ASN A 108 -20.31 4.24 -11.86
CA ASN A 108 -19.11 5.03 -12.16
C ASN A 108 -18.81 5.99 -11.02
N LEU A 109 -17.55 6.05 -10.60
CA LEU A 109 -17.08 7.03 -9.63
C LEU A 109 -17.04 8.42 -10.26
N ALA A 110 -17.74 9.38 -9.66
CA ALA A 110 -17.81 10.76 -10.12
C ALA A 110 -16.99 11.70 -9.22
N PHE A 111 -16.99 11.44 -7.92
CA PHE A 111 -16.26 12.22 -6.93
C PHE A 111 -15.71 11.32 -5.83
N GLU A 112 -14.53 11.65 -5.33
CA GLU A 112 -13.91 11.02 -4.17
C GLU A 112 -13.21 12.06 -3.30
N ALA A 113 -13.37 12.00 -1.99
CA ALA A 113 -12.65 12.85 -1.05
C ALA A 113 -12.09 12.02 0.11
N ARG A 114 -10.78 12.16 0.40
CA ARG A 114 -10.06 11.41 1.44
C ARG A 114 -9.44 12.34 2.49
N GLY A 115 -9.25 11.82 3.70
CA GLY A 115 -8.48 12.51 4.74
C GLY A 115 -9.07 13.87 5.15
N GLY A 116 -10.39 13.93 5.33
CA GLY A 116 -11.09 15.17 5.72
C GLY A 116 -11.38 16.13 4.55
N GLY A 117 -11.49 15.61 3.33
CA GLY A 117 -11.98 16.39 2.18
C GLY A 117 -13.48 16.75 2.29
N PRO A 118 -13.99 17.56 1.35
CA PRO A 118 -15.36 18.09 1.43
C PRO A 118 -16.41 16.99 1.36
N GLU A 119 -17.43 17.11 2.21
CA GLU A 119 -18.55 16.17 2.26
C GLU A 119 -19.54 16.43 1.12
N PRO A 120 -19.79 15.45 0.23
CA PRO A 120 -20.83 15.54 -0.77
C PRO A 120 -22.20 15.27 -0.17
N VAL A 121 -23.20 16.04 -0.58
CA VAL A 121 -24.60 15.91 -0.13
C VAL A 121 -25.54 15.50 -1.26
N GLY A 122 -25.11 15.62 -2.52
CA GLY A 122 -25.92 15.20 -3.65
C GLY A 122 -25.25 15.39 -5.01
N TYR A 123 -26.02 15.09 -6.05
CA TYR A 123 -25.59 15.21 -7.44
C TYR A 123 -26.73 15.72 -8.34
N GLU A 124 -26.39 16.66 -9.21
CA GLU A 124 -27.25 17.21 -10.24
C GLU A 124 -26.63 17.03 -11.62
N GLN A 125 -27.47 16.80 -12.63
CA GLN A 125 -27.03 16.68 -14.02
C GLN A 125 -27.85 17.57 -14.94
N LYS A 126 -27.17 18.23 -15.88
CA LYS A 126 -27.77 18.98 -16.96
C LYS A 126 -27.02 18.70 -18.27
N GLY A 127 -27.61 17.87 -19.13
CA GLY A 127 -26.96 17.44 -20.38
C GLY A 127 -25.68 16.65 -20.09
N PHE A 128 -24.55 17.14 -20.62
CA PHE A 128 -23.22 16.54 -20.47
C PHE A 128 -22.41 17.12 -19.29
N GLU A 129 -23.05 17.90 -18.42
CA GLU A 129 -22.43 18.44 -17.23
C GLU A 129 -23.12 17.88 -15.98
N GLY A 130 -22.30 17.30 -15.10
CA GLY A 130 -22.68 16.90 -13.76
C GLY A 130 -22.14 17.88 -12.72
N LYS A 131 -22.83 18.01 -11.59
CA LYS A 131 -22.45 18.88 -10.48
C LYS A 131 -22.64 18.11 -9.18
N VAL A 132 -21.55 17.88 -8.45
CA VAL A 132 -21.61 17.35 -7.09
C VAL A 132 -21.83 18.50 -6.14
N LEU A 133 -22.88 18.40 -5.33
CA LEU A 133 -23.22 19.36 -4.30
C LEU A 133 -22.47 18.99 -3.02
N LEU A 134 -21.88 19.98 -2.37
CA LEU A 134 -21.08 19.81 -1.16
C LEU A 134 -21.75 20.49 0.04
N ALA A 135 -21.57 19.94 1.24
CA ALA A 135 -22.06 20.55 2.48
C ALA A 135 -21.41 21.91 2.74
N ALA A 136 -20.13 22.04 2.40
CA ALA A 136 -19.32 23.24 2.51
C ALA A 136 -18.46 23.44 1.26
N ALA A 137 -18.05 24.68 1.00
CA ALA A 137 -17.15 24.98 -0.10
C ALA A 137 -15.76 24.38 0.19
N PRO A 138 -15.07 23.81 -0.80
CA PRO A 138 -13.70 23.35 -0.63
C PRO A 138 -12.77 24.49 -0.19
N PRO A 139 -11.68 24.19 0.54
CA PRO A 139 -10.67 25.18 0.88
C PRO A 139 -10.15 25.94 -0.35
N GLY A 140 -10.34 27.26 -0.36
CA GLY A 140 -9.91 28.13 -1.47
C GLY A 140 -10.96 28.34 -2.56
N GLU A 141 -12.13 27.69 -2.46
CA GLU A 141 -13.25 27.88 -3.38
C GLU A 141 -14.42 28.58 -2.66
N THR A 142 -15.25 29.31 -3.42
CA THR A 142 -16.46 29.96 -2.91
C THR A 142 -17.72 29.14 -3.17
N GLU A 143 -17.70 28.29 -4.18
CA GLU A 143 -18.83 27.46 -4.56
C GLU A 143 -18.91 26.19 -3.71
N ARG A 144 -20.12 25.83 -3.27
CA ARG A 144 -20.40 24.59 -2.54
C ARG A 144 -20.67 23.43 -3.48
N SER A 145 -19.87 23.34 -4.52
CA SER A 145 -20.14 22.42 -5.60
C SER A 145 -18.97 22.27 -6.53
N VAL A 146 -18.87 21.10 -7.14
CA VAL A 146 -17.80 20.74 -8.06
C VAL A 146 -18.40 20.24 -9.37
N GLY A 147 -17.99 20.85 -10.48
CA GLY A 147 -18.39 20.43 -11.82
C GLY A 147 -17.65 19.16 -12.28
N ILE A 148 -18.37 18.29 -12.96
CA ILE A 148 -17.91 17.03 -13.53
C ILE A 148 -18.31 16.99 -15.00
N ARG A 149 -17.34 16.77 -15.89
CA ARG A 149 -17.65 16.56 -17.31
C ARG A 149 -18.12 15.14 -17.55
N LEU A 150 -19.19 14.99 -18.32
CA LEU A 150 -19.74 13.69 -18.71
C LEU A 150 -19.47 13.42 -20.19
N ASP A 151 -19.32 12.15 -20.53
CA ASP A 151 -19.28 11.69 -21.91
C ASP A 151 -20.69 11.59 -22.52
N GLU A 152 -20.76 11.22 -23.80
CA GLU A 152 -22.03 11.05 -24.52
C GLU A 152 -22.97 10.00 -23.90
N ARG A 153 -22.44 9.13 -23.03
CA ARG A 153 -23.17 8.09 -22.32
C ARG A 153 -23.53 8.50 -20.89
N GLY A 154 -23.31 9.77 -20.53
CA GLY A 154 -23.59 10.30 -19.18
C GLY A 154 -22.62 9.80 -18.11
N ARG A 155 -21.46 9.27 -18.47
CA ARG A 155 -20.44 8.79 -17.53
C ARG A 155 -19.42 9.90 -17.25
N PRO A 156 -18.91 10.04 -16.01
CA PRO A 156 -17.79 10.93 -15.73
C PRO A 156 -16.61 10.63 -16.65
N VAL A 157 -16.09 11.65 -17.34
CA VAL A 157 -14.85 11.53 -18.12
C VAL A 157 -13.67 11.22 -17.18
N ALA A 158 -13.66 11.86 -16.02
CA ALA A 158 -12.75 11.58 -14.93
C ALA A 158 -13.44 11.88 -13.58
N PRO A 159 -13.16 11.10 -12.52
CA PRO A 159 -13.64 11.43 -11.19
C PRO A 159 -12.86 12.63 -10.62
N VAL A 160 -13.56 13.50 -9.89
CA VAL A 160 -12.90 14.55 -9.11
C VAL A 160 -12.39 14.00 -7.79
N ARG A 161 -11.18 14.36 -7.37
CA ARG A 161 -10.50 13.78 -6.21
C ARG A 161 -9.98 14.84 -5.23
N PHE A 162 -10.36 14.71 -3.97
CA PHE A 162 -9.81 15.51 -2.89
C PHE A 162 -8.95 14.63 -1.97
N SER A 163 -7.80 15.15 -1.56
CA SER A 163 -6.93 14.53 -0.56
C SER A 163 -6.44 15.59 0.41
N GLY A 164 -6.68 15.40 1.71
CA GLY A 164 -6.29 16.36 2.74
C GLY A 164 -6.93 17.74 2.54
N GLY A 165 -8.18 17.77 2.07
CA GLY A 165 -8.93 19.00 1.80
C GLY A 165 -8.55 19.72 0.50
N LYS A 166 -7.56 19.25 -0.26
CA LYS A 166 -7.15 19.86 -1.53
C LYS A 166 -7.56 18.99 -2.71
N ARG A 167 -7.91 19.63 -3.83
CA ARG A 167 -8.12 18.95 -5.09
C ARG A 167 -6.78 18.43 -5.64
N VAL A 168 -6.75 17.21 -6.17
CA VAL A 168 -5.50 16.53 -6.61
C VAL A 168 -5.54 16.00 -8.05
N ASP A 169 -6.54 16.42 -8.81
CA ASP A 169 -6.89 15.99 -10.16
C ASP A 169 -7.04 17.19 -11.12
#